data_AF-A0A382TKS4-F1
#
_entry.id   AF-A0A382TKS4-F1
#
_cell.length_a   1.000
_cell.length_b   1.000
_cell.length_c   1.000
_cell.angle_alpha   90.00
_cell.angle_beta   90.00
_cell.angle_gamma   90.00
#
_symmetry.space_group_name_H-M   'P 1'
#
loop_
_entity.id
_entity.type
_entity.pdbx_description
1 polymer ?
#
loop_
_entity_poly.entity_id
_entity_poly.type
_entity_poly.pdbx_seq_one_letter_code
_entity_poly.pdbx_strand_id
1 'polypeptide(L)' 'METRILLQPAYLLHRAPFQNTSFLVDFFTYDYGRIRAVAKGARREKSKYRSLLQPFQPLLISMSGRGEVKTVNGIETSL' A
#
# COMPACT_ATOMS: atom_id res chain seq x y z
N MET A 1 16.10 12.94 3.97
CA MET A 1 16.04 11.67 4.76
C MET A 1 14.98 10.77 4.13
N GLU A 2 15.18 9.46 4.11
CA GLU A 2 14.18 8.52 3.57
C GLU A 2 13.06 8.32 4.59
N THR A 3 11.83 8.70 4.23
CA THR A 3 10.67 8.49 5.11
C THR A 3 10.37 6.99 5.15
N ARG A 4 10.39 6.41 6.34
CA ARG A 4 9.96 5.04 6.60
C ARG A 4 8.80 5.07 7.59
N ILE A 5 7.67 4.51 7.17
CA ILE A 5 6.42 4.43 7.93
C ILE A 5 6.16 2.95 8.17
N LEU A 6 5.83 2.57 9.41
CA LEU A 6 5.60 1.18 9.81
C LEU A 6 4.20 1.03 10.41
N LEU A 7 3.49 -0.02 10.00
CA LEU A 7 2.19 -0.42 10.54
C LEU A 7 1.18 0.73 10.69
N GLN A 8 1.15 1.64 9.71
CA GLN A 8 0.24 2.76 9.72
C GLN A 8 -1.20 2.29 9.46
N PRO A 9 -2.17 2.59 10.35
CA PRO A 9 -3.58 2.35 10.07
C PRO A 9 -4.02 3.10 8.81
N ALA A 10 -4.63 2.36 7.88
CA ALA A 10 -5.04 2.89 6.60
C ALA A 10 -6.20 2.12 5.96
N TYR A 11 -6.89 2.79 5.05
CA TYR A 11 -7.83 2.19 4.10
C TYR A 11 -7.31 2.32 2.68
N LEU A 12 -7.48 1.27 1.87
CA LEU A 12 -7.26 1.38 0.44
C LEU A 12 -8.44 2.13 -0.20
N LEU A 13 -8.14 3.24 -0.88
CA LEU A 13 -9.14 4.00 -1.64
C LEU A 13 -9.26 3.48 -3.07
N HIS A 14 -8.13 3.30 -3.73
CA HIS A 14 -8.07 2.94 -5.14
C HIS A 14 -6.83 2.12 -5.44
N ARG A 15 -6.94 1.24 -6.44
CA ARG A 15 -5.81 0.52 -7.03
C ARG A 15 -5.93 0.49 -8.55
N ALA A 16 -4.82 0.71 -9.24
CA ALA A 16 -4.73 0.60 -10.69
C ALA A 16 -3.55 -0.29 -11.10
N PRO A 17 -3.68 -1.12 -12.15
CA PRO A 17 -2.55 -1.84 -12.73
C PRO A 17 -1.37 -0.89 -13.00
N PHE A 18 -0.17 -1.27 -12.54
CA PHE A 18 1.04 -0.49 -12.74
C PHE A 18 2.20 -1.41 -13.13
N GLN A 19 2.80 -1.15 -14.29
CA GLN A 19 3.84 -2.01 -14.87
C GLN A 19 3.38 -3.48 -14.96
N ASN A 20 4.33 -4.43 -14.98
CA ASN A 20 4.04 -5.85 -15.18
C ASN A 20 3.21 -6.44 -14.04
N THR A 21 3.75 -6.41 -12.80
CA THR A 21 3.18 -7.19 -11.68
C THR A 21 2.77 -6.35 -10.48
N SER A 22 2.72 -5.03 -10.62
CA SER A 22 2.50 -4.11 -9.49
C SER A 22 1.15 -3.41 -9.57
N PHE A 23 0.69 -2.89 -8.45
CA PHE A 23 -0.40 -1.92 -8.41
C PHE A 23 0.15 -0.55 -8.02
N LEU A 24 -0.40 0.51 -8.60
CA LEU A 24 -0.40 1.83 -8.00
C LEU A 24 -1.60 1.89 -7.07
N VAL A 25 -1.38 2.28 -5.82
CA VAL A 25 -2.39 2.27 -4.75
C VAL A 25 -2.44 3.63 -4.07
N ASP A 26 -3.65 4.06 -3.76
CA ASP A 26 -3.92 5.25 -2.96
C ASP A 26 -4.49 4.80 -1.61
N PHE A 27 -3.78 5.10 -0.54
CA PHE A 27 -4.21 4.83 0.83
C PHE A 27 -4.68 6.12 1.49
N PHE A 28 -5.75 6.01 2.28
CA PHE A 28 -6.09 7.00 3.28
C PHE A 28 -5.54 6.52 4.63
N THR A 29 -4.51 7.21 5.11
CA THR A 29 -3.80 6.87 6.34
C THR A 29 -4.24 7.78 7.47
N TYR A 30 -4.22 7.26 8.69
CA TYR A 30 -4.64 8.01 9.87
C TYR A 30 -3.77 9.26 10.14
N ASP A 31 -2.43 9.12 10.15
CA ASP A 31 -1.52 10.20 10.56
C ASP A 31 -0.95 11.02 9.38
N TYR A 32 -0.99 10.49 8.16
CA TYR A 32 -0.33 11.10 7.00
C TYR A 32 -1.30 11.46 5.87
N GLY A 33 -2.60 11.34 6.09
CA GLY A 33 -3.63 11.63 5.09
C GLY A 33 -3.51 10.71 3.87
N ARG A 34 -3.69 11.26 2.66
CA ARG A 34 -3.63 10.46 1.43
C ARG A 34 -2.19 10.20 0.99
N ILE A 35 -1.80 8.93 0.93
CA ILE A 35 -0.49 8.50 0.40
C ILE A 35 -0.67 7.65 -0.85
N ARG A 36 0.08 7.98 -1.90
CA ARG A 36 0.21 7.17 -3.11
C ARG A 36 1.44 6.27 -3.03
N ALA A 37 1.31 5.01 -3.45
CA ALA A 37 2.44 4.09 -3.48
C ALA A 37 2.34 2.99 -4.53
N VAL A 38 3.47 2.31 -4.72
CA VAL A 38 3.56 1.10 -5.55
C VAL A 38 3.57 -0.14 -4.65
N ALA A 39 2.58 -1.01 -4.84
CA ALA A 39 2.56 -2.35 -4.28
C ALA A 39 3.21 -3.31 -5.28
N LYS A 40 4.53 -3.52 -5.12
CA LYS A 40 5.34 -4.34 -6.05
C LYS A 40 4.92 -5.80 -5.99
N GLY A 41 4.72 -6.43 -7.15
CA GLY A 41 4.37 -7.85 -7.23
C GLY A 41 2.96 -8.20 -6.72
N ALA A 42 2.13 -7.21 -6.38
CA ALA A 42 0.79 -7.41 -5.84
C ALA A 42 -0.23 -8.00 -6.84
N ARG A 43 0.08 -7.96 -8.15
CA ARG A 43 -0.74 -8.59 -9.20
C ARG A 43 -0.40 -10.05 -9.47
N ARG A 44 0.71 -10.57 -8.95
CA ARG A 44 1.07 -11.99 -9.13
C ARG A 44 0.00 -12.87 -8.52
N GLU A 45 -0.29 -14.00 -9.16
CA GLU A 45 -1.33 -14.93 -8.73
C GLU A 45 -1.14 -15.40 -7.29
N LYS A 46 0.10 -15.74 -6.92
CA LYS A 46 0.50 -16.16 -5.57
C LYS A 46 0.90 -15.01 -4.64
N SER A 47 0.48 -13.78 -4.93
CA SER A 47 0.86 -12.63 -4.11
C SER A 47 0.07 -12.59 -2.80
N LYS A 48 0.79 -12.54 -1.68
CA LYS A 48 0.19 -12.33 -0.35
C LYS A 48 -0.59 -11.02 -0.21
N TYR A 49 -0.34 -10.04 -1.09
CA TYR A 49 -1.02 -8.74 -1.05
C TYR A 49 -2.27 -8.67 -1.94
N ARG A 50 -2.50 -9.66 -2.82
CA ARG A 50 -3.58 -9.59 -3.81
C ARG A 50 -4.97 -9.58 -3.19
N SER A 51 -5.17 -10.40 -2.15
CA SER A 51 -6.41 -10.49 -1.39
C SER A 51 -6.60 -9.34 -0.40
N LEU A 52 -5.50 -8.79 0.13
CA LEU A 52 -5.51 -7.70 1.11
C LEU A 52 -5.75 -6.32 0.50
N LEU A 53 -5.40 -6.11 -0.77
CA LEU A 53 -5.64 -4.86 -1.48
C LEU A 53 -7.08 -4.77 -2.00
N GLN A 54 -8.06 -4.95 -1.12
CA GLN A 54 -9.46 -4.65 -1.38
C GLN A 54 -9.82 -3.28 -0.80
N PRO A 55 -10.62 -2.46 -1.50
CA PRO A 55 -11.06 -1.18 -0.98
C PRO A 55 -11.81 -1.34 0.34
N PHE A 56 -11.68 -0.33 1.21
CA PHE A 56 -12.42 -0.21 2.47
C PHE A 56 -12.21 -1.31 3.53
N GLN A 57 -11.20 -2.16 3.37
CA GLN A 57 -10.72 -3.01 4.47
C GLN A 57 -9.76 -2.21 5.37
N PRO A 58 -9.88 -2.30 6.72
CA PRO A 58 -8.87 -1.76 7.63
C PRO A 58 -7.55 -2.51 7.49
N LEU A 59 -6.47 -1.78 7.22
CA LEU A 59 -5.13 -2.33 7.00
C LEU A 59 -4.10 -1.62 7.88
N LEU A 60 -3.05 -2.35 8.24
CA LEU A 60 -1.79 -1.78 8.71
C LEU A 60 -0.79 -1.82 7.55
N ILE A 61 -0.31 -0.66 7.11
CA ILE A 61 0.59 -0.55 5.97
C ILE A 61 1.98 -0.07 6.40
N SER A 62 3.01 -0.72 5.87
CA SER A 62 4.39 -0.29 6.01
C SER A 62 4.92 0.18 4.66
N MET A 63 5.57 1.35 4.63
CA MET A 63 5.98 2.01 3.39
C MET A 63 7.32 2.72 3.55
N SER A 64 8.04 2.89 2.44
CA SER A 64 9.23 3.75 2.42
C SER A 64 9.38 4.50 1.11
N GLY A 65 10.15 5.58 1.14
CA GLY A 65 10.58 6.30 -0.05
C GLY A 65 10.75 7.80 0.17
N ARG A 66 11.53 8.43 -0.72
CA ARG A 66 11.82 9.87 -0.66
C ARG A 66 10.82 10.74 -1.44
N GLY A 67 10.31 10.26 -2.56
CA GLY A 67 9.41 11.02 -3.44
C GLY A 67 7.95 11.01 -2.99
N GLU A 68 7.10 11.57 -3.85
CA GLU A 68 5.63 11.62 -3.68
C GLU A 68 4.99 10.23 -3.72
N VAL A 69 5.55 9.33 -4.52
CA VAL A 69 5.11 7.93 -4.61
C VAL A 69 6.01 7.06 -3.73
N LYS A 70 5.42 6.45 -2.71
CA LYS A 70 6.13 5.51 -1.82
C LYS A 70 6.15 4.10 -2.39
N THR A 71 6.88 3.19 -1.75
CA THR A 71 6.81 1.74 -2.00
C THR A 71 6.17 1.07 -0.80
N VAL A 72 5.20 0.19 -1.05
CA VAL A 72 4.62 -0.67 -0.01
C VAL A 72 5.62 -1.77 0.32
N ASN A 73 5.99 -1.88 1.59
CA ASN A 73 6.90 -2.88 2.13
C ASN A 73 6.16 -3.98 2.91
N GLY A 74 4.99 -3.67 3.48
CA GLY A 74 4.16 -4.62 4.23
C GLY A 74 2.70 -4.19 4.26
N ILE A 75 1.80 -5.17 4.31
CA ILE A 75 0.35 -4.99 4.48
C ILE A 75 -0.12 -6.11 5.41
N GLU A 76 -0.81 -5.74 6.47
CA GLU A 76 -1.44 -6.64 7.43
C GLU A 76 -2.90 -6.23 7.62
N THR A 77 -3.76 -7.20 7.94
CA THR A 77 -5.13 -6.89 8.35
C THR A 77 -5.10 -6.39 9.78
N SER A 78 -5.93 -5.40 10.12
CA SER A 78 -6.01 -4.85 11.48
C SER A 78 -6.80 -5.73 12.48
N LEU A 79 -7.06 -7.00 12.14
CA LEU A 79 -7.80 -7.97 12.97
C LEU A 79 -6.84 -8.82 13.80
#